data_AF-E1WWJ3-F1
#
_entry.id   AF-E1WWJ3-F1
#
_cell.length_a   1.000
_cell.length_b   1.000
_cell.length_c   1.000
_cell.angle_alpha   90.00
_cell.angle_beta   90.00
_cell.angle_gamma   90.00
#
_symmetry.space_group_name_H-M   'P 1'
#
loop_
_entity.id
_entity.type
_entity.pdbx_description
1 polymer ?
#
loop_
_entity_poly.entity_id
_entity_poly.type
_entity_poly.pdbx_seq_one_letter_code
_entity_poly.pdbx_strand_id
1 'polypeptide(L)'
;MKKQYVSLLAIILATSGFLFSCGDKMNKNTGALEFDSIQVNETAHLFGDTAKPACNLTINFAYPVKSTDNKLKDSLNSYFIAACFGEGYIGEKPAQVVKEYTEHYVKEYRTDLEPMYAEDEKNKESEGSIGAWYSYYKGIESHVQLYYKNLLVYRINYNEYTGGAHGIYMTTFLNMDLINLRPLKLDDIFTGDYKEALTDLLWNQLMADKKVTTHEALEDMGYGSTGDIAPTENFYLDKDGITFYYNVYDITPYAMGPVEIKIPYEMMEHMLGSNPIIGEMKSK
;
A
#
# COMPACT_ATOMS: atom_id res chain seq x y z
N MET A 1 -34.14 82.78 15.23
CA MET A 1 -34.57 82.00 14.05
C MET A 1 -33.64 80.81 13.84
N LYS A 2 -34.21 79.61 13.87
CA LYS A 2 -33.82 78.27 13.33
C LYS A 2 -32.36 77.78 13.32
N LYS A 3 -32.24 76.52 13.81
CA LYS A 3 -31.12 75.56 13.86
C LYS A 3 -30.69 75.03 12.47
N GLN A 4 -29.46 74.46 12.39
CA GLN A 4 -29.04 73.14 11.82
C GLN A 4 -27.58 73.24 11.29
N TYR A 5 -26.55 72.60 11.87
CA TYR A 5 -26.11 71.18 11.92
C TYR A 5 -25.40 70.64 10.65
N VAL A 6 -24.15 70.15 10.86
CA VAL A 6 -23.44 69.01 10.18
C VAL A 6 -22.90 69.33 8.76
N SER A 7 -21.70 68.95 8.30
CA SER A 7 -20.81 67.83 8.63
C SER A 7 -19.34 68.11 8.31
N LEU A 8 -18.49 67.39 9.04
CA LEU A 8 -17.05 67.18 8.88
C LEU A 8 -16.79 66.26 7.67
N LEU A 9 -15.82 66.58 6.80
CA LEU A 9 -15.23 65.60 5.88
C LEU A 9 -13.74 65.88 5.70
N ALA A 10 -12.91 65.28 6.58
CA ALA A 10 -11.48 65.17 6.39
C ALA A 10 -11.20 63.78 5.78
N ILE A 11 -10.71 63.77 4.55
CA ILE A 11 -10.30 62.53 3.86
C ILE A 11 -8.89 62.18 4.37
N ILE A 12 -8.80 61.20 5.25
CA ILE A 12 -7.53 60.57 5.64
C ILE A 12 -7.29 59.40 4.68
N LEU A 13 -6.29 59.55 3.83
CA LEU A 13 -5.73 58.46 3.02
C LEU A 13 -5.02 57.47 3.95
N ALA A 14 -5.74 56.44 4.37
CA ALA A 14 -5.15 55.28 5.03
C ALA A 14 -4.53 54.36 3.96
N THR A 15 -3.22 54.50 3.72
CA THR A 15 -2.44 53.47 3.05
C THR A 15 -2.33 52.26 3.96
N SER A 16 -3.31 51.35 3.87
CA SER A 16 -3.24 50.05 4.51
C SER A 16 -2.25 49.19 3.72
N GLY A 17 -1.03 49.05 4.22
CA GLY A 17 -0.12 48.02 3.77
C GLY A 17 -0.76 46.66 4.09
N PHE A 18 -1.35 46.02 3.09
CA PHE A 18 -1.63 44.60 3.14
C PHE A 18 -0.28 43.88 3.08
N LEU A 19 0.32 43.67 4.24
CA LEU A 19 1.30 42.61 4.41
C LEU A 19 0.52 41.30 4.25
N PHE A 20 0.51 40.77 3.03
CA PHE A 20 0.27 39.35 2.81
C PHE A 20 1.41 38.61 3.51
N SER A 21 1.21 38.32 4.80
CA SER A 21 1.88 37.21 5.44
C SER A 21 1.28 35.96 4.79
N CYS A 22 1.83 35.57 3.64
CA CYS A 22 1.82 34.18 3.24
C CYS A 22 2.54 33.45 4.35
N GLY A 23 1.78 32.99 5.34
CA GLY A 23 2.22 31.93 6.22
C GLY A 23 2.36 30.70 5.35
N ASP A 24 3.49 30.57 4.67
CA ASP A 24 4.03 29.28 4.29
C ASP A 24 4.07 28.49 5.60
N LYS A 25 3.03 27.68 5.83
CA LYS A 25 3.16 26.53 6.71
C LYS A 25 4.19 25.67 6.00
N MET A 26 5.48 25.93 6.26
CA MET A 26 6.60 25.10 5.84
C MET A 26 6.14 23.66 5.98
N ASN A 27 6.08 22.95 4.85
CA ASN A 27 5.69 21.56 4.84
C ASN A 27 6.65 20.83 5.81
N LYS A 28 6.15 20.44 6.98
CA LYS A 28 6.99 19.90 8.07
C LYS A 28 7.49 18.49 7.78
N ASN A 29 7.05 17.91 6.67
CA ASN A 29 7.41 16.56 6.27
C ASN A 29 8.70 16.58 5.45
N THR A 30 9.56 15.61 5.71
CA THR A 30 10.87 15.46 5.07
C THR A 30 10.70 15.30 3.56
N GLY A 31 11.41 16.13 2.79
CA GLY A 31 11.38 16.15 1.33
C GLY A 31 10.26 16.96 0.70
N ALA A 32 9.27 17.45 1.46
CA ALA A 32 8.09 18.15 0.93
C ALA A 32 7.51 17.46 -0.33
N LEU A 33 7.31 16.15 -0.24
CA LEU A 33 6.91 15.29 -1.35
C LEU A 33 5.51 15.64 -1.83
N GLU A 34 5.36 15.72 -3.15
CA GLU A 34 4.07 15.77 -3.84
C GLU A 34 3.94 14.49 -4.68
N PHE A 35 2.74 13.90 -4.71
CA PHE A 35 2.47 12.61 -5.33
C PHE A 35 1.45 12.76 -6.46
N ASP A 36 1.55 11.88 -7.44
CA ASP A 36 0.55 11.64 -8.48
C ASP A 36 0.39 10.13 -8.70
N SER A 37 -0.49 9.71 -9.60
CA SER A 37 -0.68 8.30 -9.94
C SER A 37 -0.73 8.06 -11.45
N ILE A 38 -0.16 6.94 -11.89
CA ILE A 38 -0.37 6.42 -13.25
C ILE A 38 -1.45 5.35 -13.20
N GLN A 39 -2.46 5.49 -14.06
CA GLN A 39 -3.56 4.54 -14.18
C GLN A 39 -3.53 3.83 -15.52
N VAL A 40 -3.66 2.52 -15.50
CA VAL A 40 -3.86 1.66 -16.68
C VAL A 40 -5.03 0.73 -16.43
N ASN A 41 -5.85 0.55 -17.45
CA ASN A 41 -6.86 -0.51 -17.51
C ASN A 41 -6.79 -1.13 -18.91
N GLU A 42 -6.16 -2.30 -19.01
CA GLU A 42 -5.87 -2.99 -20.26
C GLU A 42 -6.66 -4.30 -20.33
N THR A 43 -7.33 -4.53 -21.46
CA THR A 43 -7.98 -5.80 -21.77
C THR A 43 -7.41 -6.33 -23.08
N ALA A 44 -6.77 -7.49 -23.03
CA ALA A 44 -6.16 -8.10 -24.21
C ALA A 44 -6.69 -9.52 -24.44
N HIS A 45 -7.39 -9.68 -25.56
CA HIS A 45 -7.95 -10.98 -25.95
C HIS A 45 -6.90 -11.89 -26.60
N LEU A 46 -7.05 -13.20 -26.44
CA LEU A 46 -6.32 -14.21 -27.19
C LEU A 46 -6.53 -13.99 -28.69
N PHE A 47 -5.46 -14.13 -29.47
CA PHE A 47 -5.41 -13.93 -30.93
C PHE A 47 -5.86 -12.53 -31.39
N GLY A 48 -6.04 -11.57 -30.47
CA GLY A 48 -6.62 -10.26 -30.78
C GLY A 48 -8.10 -10.30 -31.17
N ASP A 49 -8.83 -11.37 -30.84
CA ASP A 49 -10.23 -11.56 -31.20
C ASP A 49 -11.15 -11.33 -29.99
N THR A 50 -12.02 -10.32 -30.05
CA THR A 50 -12.93 -9.95 -28.95
C THR A 50 -13.93 -11.04 -28.58
N ALA A 51 -14.13 -12.04 -29.44
CA ALA A 51 -14.96 -13.21 -29.13
C ALA A 51 -14.22 -14.28 -28.30
N LYS A 52 -12.89 -14.14 -28.11
CA LYS A 52 -12.06 -15.05 -27.32
C LYS A 52 -11.87 -14.55 -25.89
N PRO A 53 -11.45 -15.43 -24.95
CA PRO A 53 -11.07 -15.01 -23.61
C PRO A 53 -9.99 -13.92 -23.60
N ALA A 54 -9.89 -13.20 -22.49
CA ALA A 54 -8.94 -12.10 -22.32
C ALA A 54 -8.23 -12.14 -20.97
N CYS A 55 -7.05 -11.52 -20.92
CA CYS A 55 -6.50 -11.00 -19.68
C CYS A 55 -6.96 -9.56 -19.44
N ASN A 56 -7.07 -9.20 -18.17
CA ASN A 56 -7.42 -7.85 -17.72
C ASN A 56 -6.39 -7.39 -16.69
N LEU A 57 -5.74 -6.27 -16.98
CA LEU A 57 -4.75 -5.66 -16.09
C LEU A 57 -5.25 -4.28 -15.63
N THR A 58 -5.32 -4.09 -14.32
CA THR A 58 -5.56 -2.79 -13.71
C THR A 58 -4.34 -2.37 -12.91
N ILE A 59 -3.78 -1.20 -13.22
CA ILE A 59 -2.70 -0.59 -12.45
C ILE A 59 -3.15 0.79 -11.98
N ASN A 60 -2.96 1.08 -10.71
CA ASN A 60 -3.03 2.43 -10.15
C ASN A 60 -1.79 2.65 -9.27
N PHE A 61 -0.77 3.26 -9.84
CA PHE A 61 0.56 3.36 -9.24
C PHE A 61 0.86 4.77 -8.76
N ALA A 62 0.84 4.99 -7.45
CA ALA A 62 1.21 6.28 -6.86
C ALA A 62 2.74 6.46 -6.82
N TYR A 63 3.22 7.67 -7.08
CA TYR A 63 4.66 7.94 -7.08
C TYR A 63 4.95 9.42 -6.78
N PRO A 64 6.10 9.75 -6.18
CA PRO A 64 6.45 11.13 -5.89
C PRO A 64 6.89 11.83 -7.19
N VAL A 65 6.13 12.85 -7.59
CA VAL A 65 6.39 13.68 -8.77
C VAL A 65 7.31 14.85 -8.47
N LYS A 66 7.32 15.34 -7.23
CA LYS A 66 8.14 16.47 -6.81
C LYS A 66 8.64 16.29 -5.38
N SER A 67 9.83 16.82 -5.13
CA SER A 67 10.51 16.81 -3.83
C SER A 67 11.49 17.98 -3.78
N THR A 68 11.76 18.51 -2.59
CA THR A 68 12.91 19.40 -2.36
C THR A 68 14.24 18.65 -2.33
N ASP A 69 14.21 17.32 -2.22
CA ASP A 69 15.36 16.42 -2.30
C ASP A 69 15.14 15.34 -3.38
N ASN A 70 15.84 15.48 -4.51
CA ASN A 70 15.73 14.53 -5.62
C ASN A 70 16.30 13.14 -5.27
N LYS A 71 17.31 13.04 -4.40
CA LYS A 71 17.87 11.74 -3.99
C LYS A 71 16.83 10.94 -3.21
N LEU A 72 16.09 11.60 -2.32
CA LEU A 72 14.94 11.00 -1.64
C LEU A 72 13.86 10.57 -2.63
N LYS A 73 13.48 11.46 -3.56
CA LYS A 73 12.47 11.16 -4.60
C LYS A 73 12.86 9.93 -5.42
N ASP A 74 14.12 9.83 -5.83
CA ASP A 74 14.62 8.74 -6.68
C ASP A 74 14.72 7.43 -5.90
N SER A 75 15.13 7.47 -4.63
CA SER A 75 15.09 6.29 -3.74
C SER A 75 13.67 5.76 -3.57
N LEU A 76 12.71 6.63 -3.24
CA LEU A 76 11.31 6.25 -3.09
C LEU A 76 10.73 5.64 -4.37
N ASN A 77 10.96 6.26 -5.53
CA ASN A 77 10.52 5.70 -6.82
C ASN A 77 11.11 4.31 -7.05
N SER A 78 12.38 4.10 -6.72
CA SER A 78 13.04 2.78 -6.88
C SER A 78 12.37 1.71 -6.02
N TYR A 79 12.09 1.99 -4.75
CA TYR A 79 11.40 1.05 -3.86
C TYR A 79 9.95 0.79 -4.28
N PHE A 80 9.21 1.81 -4.72
CA PHE A 80 7.82 1.62 -5.15
C PHE A 80 7.75 0.81 -6.45
N ILE A 81 8.64 1.09 -7.40
CA ILE A 81 8.77 0.31 -8.64
C ILE A 81 9.13 -1.15 -8.31
N ALA A 82 10.14 -1.36 -7.47
CA ALA A 82 10.58 -2.69 -7.08
C ALA A 82 9.45 -3.50 -6.41
N ALA A 83 8.71 -2.87 -5.49
CA ALA A 83 7.64 -3.54 -4.76
C ALA A 83 6.38 -3.81 -5.61
N CYS A 84 6.05 -2.94 -6.56
CA CYS A 84 4.86 -3.11 -7.40
C CYS A 84 5.13 -3.95 -8.66
N PHE A 85 6.31 -3.84 -9.26
CA PHE A 85 6.60 -4.39 -10.60
C PHE A 85 7.83 -5.30 -10.65
N GLY A 86 8.70 -5.25 -9.64
CA GLY A 86 9.93 -6.04 -9.55
C GLY A 86 11.21 -5.23 -9.78
N GLU A 87 12.33 -5.75 -9.28
CA GLU A 87 13.64 -5.05 -9.31
C GLU A 87 14.17 -4.78 -10.73
N GLY A 88 13.74 -5.56 -11.73
CA GLY A 88 14.16 -5.41 -13.12
C GLY A 88 13.79 -4.07 -13.76
N TYR A 89 12.85 -3.33 -13.17
CA TYR A 89 12.36 -2.04 -13.67
C TYR A 89 13.02 -0.82 -12.97
N ILE A 90 13.92 -1.04 -12.01
CA ILE A 90 14.57 0.05 -11.28
C ILE A 90 15.44 0.89 -12.22
N GLY A 91 15.35 2.22 -12.09
CA GLY A 91 16.12 3.19 -12.86
C GLY A 91 15.35 3.80 -14.04
N GLU A 92 14.20 3.23 -14.39
CA GLU A 92 13.30 3.78 -15.40
C GLU A 92 12.29 4.78 -14.82
N LYS A 93 11.66 5.56 -15.71
CA LYS A 93 10.58 6.45 -15.31
C LYS A 93 9.31 5.64 -15.06
N PRO A 94 8.50 5.97 -14.03
CA PRO A 94 7.23 5.29 -13.74
C PRO A 94 6.32 5.04 -14.95
N ALA A 95 6.19 6.03 -15.84
CA ALA A 95 5.37 5.89 -17.05
C ALA A 95 5.92 4.85 -18.04
N GLN A 96 7.25 4.72 -18.13
CA GLN A 96 7.91 3.70 -18.95
C GLN A 96 7.74 2.31 -18.30
N VAL A 97 8.00 2.20 -17.00
CA VAL A 97 7.82 0.95 -16.24
C VAL A 97 6.41 0.40 -16.40
N VAL A 98 5.38 1.22 -16.17
CA VAL A 98 3.98 0.77 -16.27
C VAL A 98 3.64 0.33 -17.70
N LYS A 99 4.16 1.04 -18.71
CA LYS A 99 3.98 0.64 -20.12
C LYS A 99 4.63 -0.70 -20.41
N GLU A 100 5.90 -0.88 -20.05
CA GLU A 100 6.66 -2.10 -20.31
C GLU A 100 6.09 -3.30 -19.55
N TYR A 101 5.70 -3.11 -18.29
CA TYR A 101 5.03 -4.12 -17.48
C TYR A 101 3.70 -4.56 -18.11
N THR A 102 2.91 -3.60 -18.61
CA THR A 102 1.63 -3.88 -19.31
C THR A 102 1.86 -4.70 -20.58
N GLU A 103 2.82 -4.28 -21.41
CA GLU A 103 3.17 -5.01 -22.64
C GLU A 103 3.69 -6.42 -22.35
N HIS A 104 4.50 -6.57 -21.30
CA HIS A 104 5.02 -7.84 -20.86
C HIS A 104 3.91 -8.78 -20.39
N TYR A 105 3.02 -8.33 -19.50
CA TYR A 105 1.88 -9.12 -19.01
C TYR A 105 0.97 -9.62 -20.15
N VAL A 106 0.62 -8.74 -21.09
CA VAL A 106 -0.20 -9.11 -22.26
C VAL A 106 0.52 -10.13 -23.14
N LYS A 107 1.82 -9.94 -23.37
CA LYS A 107 2.62 -10.85 -24.18
C LYS A 107 2.74 -12.22 -23.54
N GLU A 108 3.00 -12.31 -22.24
CA GLU A 108 3.07 -13.58 -21.51
C GLU A 108 1.74 -14.33 -21.59
N TYR A 109 0.63 -13.66 -21.27
CA TYR A 109 -0.71 -14.23 -21.38
C TYR A 109 -0.97 -14.84 -22.76
N ARG A 110 -0.74 -14.08 -23.84
CA ARG A 110 -0.97 -14.57 -25.20
C ARG A 110 -0.03 -15.69 -25.58
N THR A 111 1.27 -15.54 -25.32
CA THR A 111 2.28 -16.52 -25.73
C THR A 111 2.04 -17.89 -25.10
N ASP A 112 1.59 -17.92 -23.85
CA ASP A 112 1.31 -19.15 -23.12
C ASP A 112 -0.06 -19.72 -23.47
N LEU A 113 -1.12 -18.90 -23.46
CA LEU A 113 -2.49 -19.40 -23.54
C LEU A 113 -3.03 -19.57 -24.96
N GLU A 114 -2.50 -18.86 -25.96
CA GLU A 114 -2.93 -19.05 -27.37
C GLU A 114 -2.70 -20.49 -27.87
N PRO A 115 -1.50 -21.12 -27.73
CA PRO A 115 -1.31 -22.49 -28.17
C PRO A 115 -2.19 -23.48 -27.38
N MET A 116 -2.34 -23.29 -26.07
CA MET A 116 -3.19 -24.13 -25.22
C MET A 116 -4.67 -24.04 -25.62
N TYR A 117 -5.18 -22.82 -25.81
CA TYR A 117 -6.56 -22.60 -26.24
C TYR A 117 -6.82 -23.22 -27.61
N ALA A 118 -5.88 -23.09 -28.55
CA ALA A 118 -6.00 -23.69 -29.88
C ALA A 118 -5.98 -25.22 -29.85
N GLU A 119 -5.30 -25.84 -28.87
CA GLU A 119 -5.31 -27.28 -28.65
C GLU A 119 -6.66 -27.74 -28.06
N ASP A 120 -7.14 -27.09 -27.00
CA ASP A 120 -8.45 -27.36 -26.41
C ASP A 120 -9.59 -27.17 -27.42
N GLU A 121 -9.49 -26.16 -28.28
CA GLU A 121 -10.48 -25.91 -29.33
C GLU A 121 -10.53 -27.03 -30.38
N LYS A 122 -9.41 -27.70 -30.66
CA LYS A 122 -9.36 -28.86 -31.55
C LYS A 122 -9.90 -30.13 -30.89
N ASN A 123 -9.69 -30.25 -29.59
CA ASN A 123 -10.04 -31.44 -28.81
C ASN A 123 -11.46 -31.39 -28.23
N LYS A 124 -12.17 -30.25 -28.33
CA LYS A 124 -13.55 -30.14 -27.88
C LYS A 124 -14.45 -31.12 -28.63
N GLU A 125 -15.26 -31.87 -27.88
CA GLU A 125 -16.37 -32.62 -28.47
C GLU A 125 -17.31 -31.65 -29.19
N SER A 126 -18.03 -32.09 -30.24
CA SER A 126 -18.78 -31.20 -31.14
C SER A 126 -19.81 -30.28 -30.48
N GLU A 127 -20.20 -30.56 -29.23
CA GLU A 127 -21.09 -29.76 -28.39
C GLU A 127 -20.45 -29.23 -27.08
N GLY A 128 -19.15 -29.50 -26.87
CA GLY A 128 -18.41 -29.09 -25.68
C GLY A 128 -17.93 -27.64 -25.76
N SER A 129 -18.20 -26.85 -24.72
CA SER A 129 -17.60 -25.54 -24.53
C SER A 129 -16.21 -25.66 -23.91
N ILE A 130 -15.25 -24.86 -24.38
CA ILE A 130 -13.95 -24.70 -23.70
C ILE A 130 -14.21 -24.14 -22.30
N GLY A 131 -13.51 -24.66 -21.29
CA GLY A 131 -13.66 -24.22 -19.90
C GLY A 131 -13.30 -22.74 -19.72
N ALA A 132 -13.84 -22.11 -18.68
CA ALA A 132 -13.58 -20.70 -18.34
C ALA A 132 -12.16 -20.45 -17.77
N TRP A 133 -11.20 -21.33 -18.04
CA TRP A 133 -9.85 -21.30 -17.48
C TRP A 133 -8.95 -20.20 -18.06
N TYR A 134 -9.36 -19.59 -19.17
CA TYR A 134 -8.55 -18.65 -19.94
C TYR A 134 -8.80 -17.17 -19.64
N SER A 135 -9.69 -16.84 -18.70
CA SER A 135 -9.98 -15.45 -18.32
C SER A 135 -9.09 -15.04 -17.15
N TYR A 136 -8.10 -14.19 -17.41
CA TYR A 136 -7.11 -13.77 -16.41
C TYR A 136 -7.40 -12.33 -15.93
N TYR A 137 -7.10 -12.06 -14.67
CA TYR A 137 -7.22 -10.73 -14.06
C TYR A 137 -6.02 -10.46 -13.17
N LYS A 138 -5.45 -9.26 -13.25
CA LYS A 138 -4.39 -8.77 -12.37
C LYS A 138 -4.67 -7.33 -11.97
N GLY A 139 -4.57 -7.03 -10.68
CA GLY A 139 -4.72 -5.71 -10.11
C GLY A 139 -3.50 -5.33 -9.28
N ILE A 140 -2.93 -4.16 -9.52
CA ILE A 140 -1.85 -3.56 -8.72
C ILE A 140 -2.26 -2.12 -8.41
N GLU A 141 -2.72 -1.88 -7.19
CA GLU A 141 -3.11 -0.55 -6.72
C GLU A 141 -2.24 -0.14 -5.56
N SER A 142 -1.75 1.09 -5.57
CA SER A 142 -0.85 1.55 -4.52
C SER A 142 -1.02 3.03 -4.24
N HIS A 143 -0.93 3.40 -2.97
CA HIS A 143 -1.13 4.77 -2.51
C HIS A 143 -0.36 5.06 -1.22
N VAL A 144 -0.13 6.35 -0.96
CA VAL A 144 0.43 6.82 0.30
C VAL A 144 -0.65 6.76 1.39
N GLN A 145 -0.49 5.85 2.35
CA GLN A 145 -1.41 5.72 3.49
C GLN A 145 -1.13 6.79 4.56
N LEU A 146 0.14 7.12 4.80
CA LEU A 146 0.56 8.14 5.77
C LEU A 146 1.82 8.85 5.27
N TYR A 147 1.85 10.18 5.39
CA TYR A 147 3.05 10.99 5.20
C TYR A 147 3.17 12.01 6.34
N TYR A 148 4.09 11.77 7.27
CA TYR A 148 4.25 12.63 8.45
C TYR A 148 5.70 12.65 8.91
N LYS A 149 6.27 13.86 8.99
CA LYS A 149 7.67 14.10 9.38
C LYS A 149 8.63 13.18 8.61
N ASN A 150 9.26 12.22 9.28
CA ASN A 150 10.25 11.32 8.70
C ASN A 150 9.70 9.96 8.25
N LEU A 151 8.39 9.74 8.34
CA LEU A 151 7.76 8.50 7.92
C LEU A 151 6.85 8.70 6.71
N LEU A 152 6.96 7.79 5.75
CA LEU A 152 5.98 7.57 4.70
C LEU A 152 5.55 6.10 4.70
N VAL A 153 4.28 5.83 5.02
CA VAL A 153 3.69 4.50 4.88
C VAL A 153 3.06 4.38 3.51
N TYR A 154 3.59 3.47 2.70
CA TYR A 154 3.11 3.16 1.37
C TYR A 154 2.36 1.83 1.39
N ARG A 155 1.12 1.81 0.89
CA ARG A 155 0.27 0.61 0.84
C ARG A 155 0.13 0.15 -0.60
N ILE A 156 0.24 -1.16 -0.81
CA ILE A 156 0.09 -1.83 -2.10
C ILE A 156 -0.99 -2.90 -1.94
N ASN A 157 -2.03 -2.86 -2.75
CA ASN A 157 -3.04 -3.90 -2.88
C ASN A 157 -2.80 -4.63 -4.22
N TYR A 158 -2.62 -5.94 -4.12
CA TYR A 158 -2.39 -6.84 -5.23
C TYR A 158 -3.55 -7.84 -5.30
N ASN A 159 -4.00 -8.16 -6.51
CA ASN A 159 -4.86 -9.31 -6.73
C ASN A 159 -4.57 -9.96 -8.07
N GLU A 160 -4.75 -11.28 -8.15
CA GLU A 160 -4.56 -12.02 -9.38
C GLU A 160 -5.49 -13.23 -9.45
N TYR A 161 -6.05 -13.48 -10.63
CA TYR A 161 -6.84 -14.65 -10.97
C TYR A 161 -6.37 -15.19 -12.32
N THR A 162 -6.04 -16.48 -12.36
CA THR A 162 -5.51 -17.17 -13.54
C THR A 162 -6.32 -18.43 -13.88
N GLY A 163 -7.62 -18.41 -13.56
CA GLY A 163 -8.49 -19.58 -13.64
C GLY A 163 -8.58 -20.36 -12.32
N GLY A 164 -9.47 -21.34 -12.26
CA GLY A 164 -9.71 -22.16 -11.06
C GLY A 164 -10.79 -21.62 -10.13
N ALA A 165 -10.82 -22.12 -8.89
CA ALA A 165 -11.91 -21.86 -7.94
C ALA A 165 -11.93 -20.41 -7.42
N HIS A 166 -10.75 -19.81 -7.19
CA HIS A 166 -10.59 -18.43 -6.75
C HIS A 166 -9.18 -17.93 -7.10
N GLY A 167 -8.98 -16.61 -6.99
CA GLY A 167 -7.66 -15.98 -7.17
C GLY A 167 -6.89 -15.86 -5.86
N ILE A 168 -5.88 -15.01 -5.86
CA ILE A 168 -5.14 -14.56 -4.68
C ILE A 168 -5.25 -13.04 -4.56
N TYR A 169 -5.22 -12.52 -3.34
CA TYR A 169 -5.13 -11.09 -3.08
C TYR A 169 -4.24 -10.86 -1.86
N MET A 170 -3.47 -9.78 -1.90
CA MET A 170 -2.48 -9.44 -0.90
C MET A 170 -2.46 -7.93 -0.66
N THR A 171 -2.20 -7.52 0.57
CA THR A 171 -1.81 -6.15 0.90
C THR A 171 -0.40 -6.15 1.46
N THR A 172 0.45 -5.25 0.95
CA THR A 172 1.83 -5.06 1.38
C THR A 172 2.05 -3.62 1.83
N PHE A 173 2.83 -3.45 2.89
CA PHE A 173 3.19 -2.15 3.43
C PHE A 173 4.69 -1.90 3.33
N LEU A 174 5.06 -0.67 2.97
CA LEU A 174 6.43 -0.16 3.12
C LEU A 174 6.41 1.01 4.10
N ASN A 175 7.08 0.85 5.23
CA ASN A 175 7.32 1.94 6.18
C ASN A 175 8.62 2.65 5.79
N MET A 176 8.56 3.59 4.86
CA MET A 176 9.75 4.27 4.37
C MET A 176 10.30 5.24 5.41
N ASP A 177 11.53 4.99 5.85
CA ASP A 177 12.35 5.91 6.63
C ASP A 177 12.93 6.98 5.69
N LEU A 178 12.45 8.21 5.81
CA LEU A 178 12.82 9.32 4.93
C LEU A 178 14.20 9.92 5.28
N ILE A 179 14.80 9.53 6.41
CA ILE A 179 16.17 9.91 6.79
C ILE A 179 17.15 8.90 6.16
N ASN A 180 16.89 7.61 6.36
CA ASN A 180 17.77 6.52 5.92
C ASN A 180 17.49 6.05 4.49
N LEU A 181 16.43 6.57 3.84
CA LEU A 181 16.07 6.31 2.45
C LEU A 181 15.77 4.83 2.14
N ARG A 182 15.18 4.09 3.09
CA ARG A 182 14.87 2.66 2.97
C ARG A 182 13.63 2.27 3.78
N PRO A 183 12.96 1.14 3.49
CA PRO A 183 11.93 0.60 4.37
C PRO A 183 12.51 0.23 5.73
N LEU A 184 11.76 0.50 6.79
CA LEU A 184 11.99 -0.05 8.12
C LEU A 184 11.61 -1.53 8.13
N LYS A 185 12.45 -2.32 8.80
CA LYS A 185 12.19 -3.70 9.18
C LYS A 185 11.93 -3.78 10.69
N LEU A 186 11.49 -4.95 11.16
CA LEU A 186 11.27 -5.17 12.59
C LEU A 186 12.55 -4.91 13.44
N ASP A 187 13.73 -5.25 12.92
CA ASP A 187 15.02 -5.00 13.60
C ASP A 187 15.43 -3.52 13.67
N ASP A 188 14.81 -2.64 12.87
CA ASP A 188 14.97 -1.19 12.99
C ASP A 188 14.06 -0.57 14.06
N ILE A 189 13.02 -1.31 14.47
CA ILE A 189 11.97 -0.84 15.38
C ILE A 189 12.13 -1.43 16.77
N PHE A 190 12.55 -2.69 16.85
CA PHE A 190 12.68 -3.43 18.11
C PHE A 190 14.13 -3.72 18.43
N THR A 191 14.44 -3.79 19.72
CA THR A 191 15.79 -4.06 20.23
C THR A 191 15.87 -5.46 20.86
N GLY A 192 17.06 -6.05 20.81
CA GLY A 192 17.32 -7.38 21.39
C GLY A 192 16.56 -8.51 20.69
N ASP A 193 16.39 -9.63 21.40
CA ASP A 193 15.67 -10.80 20.92
C ASP A 193 14.16 -10.64 21.14
N TYR A 194 13.51 -9.86 20.28
CA TYR A 194 12.11 -9.46 20.45
C TYR A 194 11.07 -10.48 19.97
N LYS A 195 11.47 -11.49 19.17
CA LYS A 195 10.53 -12.33 18.42
C LYS A 195 9.53 -13.06 19.32
N GLU A 196 10.00 -13.77 20.34
CA GLU A 196 9.13 -14.53 21.26
C GLU A 196 8.17 -13.59 22.03
N ALA A 197 8.70 -12.52 22.60
CA ALA A 197 7.89 -11.54 23.33
C ALA A 197 6.83 -10.87 22.43
N LEU A 198 7.17 -10.60 21.17
CA LEU A 198 6.24 -10.01 20.21
C LEU A 198 5.20 -11.02 19.72
N THR A 199 5.57 -12.30 19.54
CA THR A 199 4.62 -13.41 19.32
C THR A 199 3.58 -13.47 20.45
N ASP A 200 4.01 -13.41 21.70
CA ASP A 200 3.10 -13.43 22.85
C ASP A 200 2.17 -12.20 22.86
N LEU A 201 2.68 -11.02 22.53
CA LEU A 201 1.86 -9.80 22.41
C LEU A 201 0.79 -9.94 21.32
N LEU A 202 1.13 -10.52 20.17
CA LEU A 202 0.21 -10.75 19.06
C LEU A 202 -0.92 -11.72 19.45
N TRP A 203 -0.58 -12.85 20.07
CA TRP A 203 -1.56 -13.80 20.60
C TRP A 203 -2.47 -13.16 21.63
N ASN A 204 -1.90 -12.44 22.60
CA ASN A 204 -2.67 -11.79 23.66
C ASN A 204 -3.61 -10.72 23.12
N GLN A 205 -3.15 -9.90 22.16
CA GLN A 205 -3.98 -8.88 21.53
C GLN A 205 -5.12 -9.51 20.72
N LEU A 206 -4.82 -10.55 19.93
CA LEU A 206 -5.86 -11.23 19.14
C LEU A 206 -6.91 -11.90 20.05
N MET A 207 -6.48 -12.51 21.16
CA MET A 207 -7.39 -13.04 22.17
C MET A 207 -8.31 -11.95 22.75
N ALA A 208 -7.74 -10.79 23.08
CA ALA A 208 -8.50 -9.64 23.57
C ALA A 208 -9.52 -9.14 22.53
N ASP A 209 -9.10 -9.00 21.26
CA ASP A 209 -9.95 -8.54 20.16
C ASP A 209 -11.12 -9.50 19.88
N LYS A 210 -10.87 -10.80 19.99
CA LYS A 210 -11.90 -11.85 19.81
C LYS A 210 -12.66 -12.22 21.08
N LYS A 211 -12.31 -11.59 22.22
CA LYS A 211 -12.94 -11.79 23.53
C LYS A 211 -12.87 -13.24 24.02
N VAL A 212 -11.72 -13.86 23.82
CA VAL A 212 -11.40 -15.21 24.32
C VAL A 212 -10.18 -15.15 25.24
N THR A 213 -9.90 -16.23 25.96
CA THR A 213 -8.82 -16.26 26.98
C THR A 213 -7.84 -17.42 26.80
N THR A 214 -7.94 -18.18 25.70
CA THR A 214 -7.06 -19.32 25.39
C THR A 214 -6.69 -19.32 23.91
N HIS A 215 -5.52 -19.86 23.59
CA HIS A 215 -5.09 -20.06 22.20
C HIS A 215 -6.00 -21.07 21.48
N GLU A 216 -6.39 -22.16 22.16
CA GLU A 216 -7.32 -23.17 21.63
C GLU A 216 -8.64 -22.53 21.15
N ALA A 217 -9.18 -21.55 21.87
CA ALA A 217 -10.40 -20.86 21.44
C ALA A 217 -10.20 -20.03 20.16
N LEU A 218 -9.00 -19.46 19.94
CA LEU A 218 -8.66 -18.79 18.68
C LEU A 218 -8.47 -19.80 17.54
N GLU A 219 -7.82 -20.93 17.82
CA GLU A 219 -7.61 -22.02 16.87
C GLU A 219 -8.93 -22.65 16.42
N ASP A 220 -9.87 -22.88 17.35
CA ASP A 220 -11.23 -23.33 17.07
C ASP A 220 -12.01 -22.34 16.19
N MET A 221 -11.68 -21.04 16.27
CA MET A 221 -12.21 -19.99 15.40
C MET A 221 -11.47 -19.88 14.05
N GLY A 222 -10.37 -20.64 13.87
CA GLY A 222 -9.56 -20.71 12.66
C GLY A 222 -8.27 -19.90 12.67
N TYR A 223 -7.98 -19.11 13.71
CA TYR A 223 -6.74 -18.34 13.83
C TYR A 223 -5.58 -19.23 14.31
N GLY A 224 -4.44 -19.21 13.62
CA GLY A 224 -3.33 -20.12 13.85
C GLY A 224 -3.44 -21.47 13.13
N SER A 225 -4.54 -21.71 12.39
CA SER A 225 -4.82 -23.04 11.80
C SER A 225 -4.00 -23.34 10.53
N THR A 226 -3.43 -22.32 9.88
CA THR A 226 -2.59 -22.47 8.68
C THR A 226 -1.12 -22.15 8.92
N GLY A 227 -0.78 -21.56 10.07
CA GLY A 227 0.56 -21.11 10.43
C GLY A 227 0.58 -20.44 11.80
N ASP A 228 1.75 -20.37 12.42
CA ASP A 228 1.93 -19.73 13.73
C ASP A 228 1.79 -18.20 13.61
N ILE A 229 1.27 -17.57 14.67
CA ILE A 229 1.06 -16.11 14.74
C ILE A 229 2.39 -15.43 15.13
N ALA A 230 3.40 -15.58 14.27
CA ALA A 230 4.70 -14.96 14.42
C ALA A 230 4.69 -13.50 13.91
N PRO A 231 5.61 -12.63 14.39
CA PRO A 231 5.77 -11.28 13.87
C PRO A 231 6.11 -11.30 12.37
N THR A 232 5.34 -10.55 11.59
CA THR A 232 5.53 -10.39 10.14
C THR A 232 6.23 -9.07 9.82
N GLU A 233 7.07 -9.07 8.77
CA GLU A 233 7.63 -7.83 8.19
C GLU A 233 6.57 -7.00 7.43
N ASN A 234 5.37 -7.56 7.23
CA ASN A 234 4.24 -6.84 6.64
C ASN A 234 3.44 -6.12 7.73
N PHE A 235 3.95 -4.99 8.20
CA PHE A 235 3.33 -4.17 9.22
C PHE A 235 3.21 -2.71 8.77
N TYR A 236 2.44 -1.90 9.49
CA TYR A 236 2.48 -0.45 9.33
C TYR A 236 2.42 0.30 10.66
N LEU A 237 3.07 1.47 10.67
CA LEU A 237 3.06 2.39 11.81
C LEU A 237 1.94 3.44 11.66
N ASP A 238 1.22 3.71 12.74
CA ASP A 238 0.35 4.88 12.85
C ASP A 238 0.52 5.59 14.19
N LYS A 239 -0.35 6.53 14.54
CA LYS A 239 -0.21 7.31 15.77
C LYS A 239 -0.43 6.49 17.06
N ASP A 240 -1.14 5.37 16.99
CA ASP A 240 -1.50 4.60 18.20
C ASP A 240 -0.62 3.36 18.38
N GLY A 241 0.01 2.84 17.32
CA GLY A 241 0.86 1.66 17.44
C GLY A 241 1.37 1.08 16.12
N ILE A 242 1.61 -0.23 16.17
CA ILE A 242 2.08 -1.04 15.04
C ILE A 242 0.97 -2.04 14.71
N THR A 243 0.47 -2.01 13.47
CA THR A 243 -0.46 -3.02 12.97
C THR A 243 0.30 -4.05 12.15
N PHE A 244 0.24 -5.30 12.56
CA PHE A 244 0.76 -6.45 11.82
C PHE A 244 -0.34 -6.97 10.90
N TYR A 245 -0.04 -7.05 9.60
CA TYR A 245 -1.01 -7.41 8.57
C TYR A 245 -0.71 -8.80 8.01
N TYR A 246 -1.55 -9.75 8.36
CA TYR A 246 -1.51 -11.12 7.88
C TYR A 246 -2.41 -11.25 6.66
N ASN A 247 -1.83 -11.60 5.52
CA ASN A 247 -2.58 -11.90 4.31
C ASN A 247 -3.34 -13.23 4.45
N VAL A 248 -4.19 -13.52 3.47
CA VAL A 248 -4.83 -14.84 3.38
C VAL A 248 -3.77 -15.94 3.41
N TYR A 249 -4.08 -17.04 4.10
CA TYR A 249 -3.20 -18.19 4.33
C TYR A 249 -2.08 -18.01 5.36
N ASP A 250 -1.71 -16.79 5.76
CA ASP A 250 -0.61 -16.60 6.71
C ASP A 250 -0.92 -17.28 8.06
N ILE A 251 -2.07 -16.94 8.66
CA ILE A 251 -2.51 -17.48 9.95
C ILE A 251 -3.96 -17.99 9.94
N THR A 252 -4.69 -17.83 8.84
CA THR A 252 -6.09 -18.24 8.70
C THR A 252 -6.35 -18.87 7.31
N PRO A 253 -7.38 -19.72 7.18
CA PRO A 253 -7.84 -20.19 5.88
C PRO A 253 -8.31 -19.02 5.00
N TYR A 254 -8.15 -19.14 3.68
CA TYR A 254 -8.52 -18.12 2.69
C TYR A 254 -9.90 -17.48 2.91
N ALA A 255 -10.91 -18.28 3.25
CA ALA A 255 -12.29 -17.84 3.40
C ALA A 255 -12.49 -16.83 4.55
N MET A 256 -11.58 -16.78 5.52
CA MET A 256 -11.63 -15.80 6.62
C MET A 256 -11.06 -14.43 6.22
N GLY A 257 -10.33 -14.36 5.12
CA GLY A 257 -9.66 -13.14 4.70
C GLY A 257 -8.43 -12.77 5.54
N PRO A 258 -7.85 -11.59 5.28
CA PRO A 258 -6.68 -11.10 5.99
C PRO A 258 -7.04 -10.72 7.43
N VAL A 259 -6.03 -10.70 8.30
CA VAL A 259 -6.18 -10.37 9.73
C VAL A 259 -5.19 -9.26 10.09
N GLU A 260 -5.69 -8.22 10.74
CA GLU A 260 -4.87 -7.18 11.34
C GLU A 260 -4.79 -7.39 12.86
N ILE A 261 -3.59 -7.34 13.42
CA ILE A 261 -3.36 -7.33 14.87
C ILE A 261 -2.60 -6.06 15.21
N LYS A 262 -3.24 -5.14 15.93
CA LYS A 262 -2.67 -3.83 16.29
C LYS A 262 -2.16 -3.84 17.72
N ILE A 263 -0.86 -3.65 17.90
CA ILE A 263 -0.24 -3.52 19.23
C ILE A 263 0.02 -2.04 19.53
N PRO A 264 -0.63 -1.46 20.56
CA PRO A 264 -0.38 -0.09 20.99
C PRO A 264 1.08 0.12 21.42
N TYR A 265 1.65 1.30 21.17
CA TYR A 265 3.03 1.59 21.56
C TYR A 265 3.30 1.41 23.06
N GLU A 266 2.31 1.75 23.91
CA GLU A 266 2.40 1.61 25.37
C GLU A 266 2.73 0.18 25.83
N MET A 267 2.27 -0.83 25.07
CA MET A 267 2.53 -2.25 25.38
C MET A 267 3.94 -2.71 24.98
N MET A 268 4.63 -1.93 24.15
CA MET A 268 5.94 -2.28 23.59
C MET A 268 7.06 -1.32 24.01
N GLU A 269 6.80 -0.33 24.87
CA GLU A 269 7.75 0.76 25.21
C GLU A 269 9.16 0.27 25.56
N HIS A 270 9.27 -0.83 26.30
CA HIS A 270 10.55 -1.40 26.74
C HIS A 270 11.30 -2.18 25.64
N MET A 271 10.64 -2.52 24.54
CA MET A 271 11.19 -3.25 23.40
C MET A 271 11.55 -2.32 22.24
N LEU A 272 10.90 -1.15 22.15
CA LEU A 272 11.09 -0.18 21.07
C LEU A 272 12.51 0.42 21.06
N GLY A 273 13.07 0.53 19.86
CA GLY A 273 14.37 1.13 19.61
C GLY A 273 14.38 2.66 19.62
N SER A 274 15.52 3.23 19.27
CA SER A 274 15.77 4.67 19.31
C SER A 274 15.51 5.39 17.98
N ASN A 275 14.93 4.73 16.98
CA ASN A 275 14.61 5.37 15.71
C ASN A 275 13.65 6.56 15.95
N PRO A 276 13.98 7.79 15.49
CA PRO A 276 13.17 8.98 15.78
C PRO A 276 11.72 8.88 15.29
N ILE A 277 11.45 8.08 14.25
CA ILE A 277 10.10 7.84 13.72
C ILE A 277 9.17 7.30 14.82
N ILE A 278 9.66 6.44 15.71
CA ILE A 278 8.88 5.88 16.82
C ILE A 278 8.42 7.01 17.75
N GLY A 279 9.33 7.91 18.14
CA GLY A 279 8.99 9.08 18.96
C GLY A 279 8.05 10.06 18.24
N GLU A 280 8.20 10.21 16.92
CA GLU A 280 7.34 11.05 16.09
C GLU A 280 5.91 10.53 16.00
N MET A 281 5.72 9.21 15.86
CA MET A 281 4.39 8.59 15.84
C MET A 281 3.70 8.73 17.20
N LYS A 282 4.41 8.46 18.30
CA LYS A 282 3.87 8.63 19.66
C LYS A 282 3.48 10.06 20.01
N SER A 283 4.07 11.05 19.34
CA SER A 283 3.84 12.48 19.60
C SER A 283 2.84 13.13 18.63
N LYS A 284 2.21 12.37 17.73
CA LYS A 284 1.28 12.87 16.71
C LYS A 284 -0.12 13.06 17.27
#